data_AF-A0A0C2N4A4-F1
#
_entry.id   AF-A0A0C2N4A4-F1
#
_cell.length_a   1.000
_cell.length_b   1.000
_cell.length_c   1.000
_cell.angle_alpha   90.00
_cell.angle_beta   90.00
_cell.angle_gamma   90.00
#
_symmetry.space_group_name_H-M   'P 1'
#
loop_
_entity.id
_entity.type
_entity.pdbx_description
1 polymer ?
#
loop_
_entity_poly.entity_id
_entity_poly.type
_entity_poly.pdbx_seq_one_letter_code
_entity_poly.pdbx_strand_id
1 'polypeptide(L)'
;MEPPRFKINVKIPAAPPSPPAPVLQSPPRKVTVKEQMEWKIPPCISNWKNPKGYTIPLDKRLACDGRGLQDTFINDNFAKFAEALYIADRKAREAVEMRAQLENRLAQKEKELKEENLVKLAQKAREERAAYKKPDADEDELERDQLRYERHKDRERQRRMAKSGPDKRTIYEREKERDVSEKIALGVPTAKPSDDSLYDQRLFNQTRGLDTGYAGGEDDVYNVYDKPWNARANLASNIYKPSKNVDGEIYGEEIESLIKNSRFNPEKNFTGIDATQATQRSGPVQFEKKISLEEDPLELDKFLSQAKKHKRSDRRSPSPRKSKKDRR
;
A
#
# COMPACT_ATOMS: atom_id res chain seq x y z
N MET A 1 47.68 -70.56 -19.74
CA MET A 1 47.35 -69.53 -18.74
C MET A 1 46.29 -70.10 -17.81
N GLU A 2 46.69 -70.84 -16.77
CA GLU A 2 45.71 -71.48 -15.87
C GLU A 2 45.39 -70.56 -14.68
N PRO A 3 44.10 -70.39 -14.30
CA PRO A 3 43.71 -69.53 -13.19
C PRO A 3 43.94 -70.18 -11.81
N PRO A 4 43.99 -69.38 -10.72
CA PRO A 4 44.18 -69.88 -9.36
C PRO A 4 43.11 -70.89 -8.94
N ARG A 5 43.56 -72.05 -8.44
CA ARG A 5 42.71 -73.22 -8.15
C ARG A 5 41.97 -73.17 -6.80
N PHE A 6 42.41 -72.34 -5.85
CA PHE A 6 41.87 -72.31 -4.48
C PHE A 6 41.36 -70.93 -4.08
N LYS A 7 40.31 -70.93 -3.26
CA LYS A 7 39.73 -69.73 -2.66
C LYS A 7 40.52 -69.34 -1.41
N ILE A 8 41.34 -68.29 -1.50
CA ILE A 8 42.19 -67.78 -0.41
C ILE A 8 41.44 -66.73 0.45
N ASN A 9 40.16 -66.48 0.17
CA ASN A 9 39.37 -65.42 0.82
C ASN A 9 38.77 -65.80 2.19
N VAL A 10 39.08 -66.98 2.72
CA VAL A 10 38.63 -67.40 4.05
C VAL A 10 39.52 -66.75 5.11
N LYS A 11 38.99 -65.71 5.78
CA LYS A 11 39.66 -65.07 6.92
C LYS A 11 39.33 -65.82 8.21
N ILE A 12 40.34 -66.35 8.86
CA ILE A 12 40.26 -66.99 10.18
C ILE A 12 40.48 -65.90 11.25
N PRO A 13 39.85 -65.96 12.44
CA PRO A 13 40.16 -65.05 13.54
C PRO A 13 41.65 -65.06 13.88
N ALA A 14 42.17 -63.94 14.37
CA ALA A 14 43.56 -63.81 14.74
C ALA A 14 43.94 -64.84 15.83
N ALA A 15 45.13 -65.43 15.71
CA ALA A 15 45.69 -66.30 16.73
C ALA A 15 45.79 -65.57 18.08
N PRO A 16 45.72 -66.29 19.22
CA PRO A 16 45.88 -65.68 20.53
C PRO A 16 47.25 -64.97 20.63
N PRO A 17 47.31 -63.79 21.27
CA PRO A 17 48.57 -63.08 21.45
C PRO A 17 49.51 -63.89 22.35
N SER A 18 50.82 -63.62 22.25
CA SER A 18 51.79 -64.12 23.23
C SER A 18 51.40 -63.68 24.65
N PRO A 19 51.82 -64.42 25.70
CA PRO A 19 51.50 -64.04 27.08
C PRO A 19 51.91 -62.58 27.34
N PRO A 20 51.07 -61.78 28.03
CA PRO A 20 51.33 -60.37 28.22
C PRO A 20 52.62 -60.19 29.02
N ALA A 21 53.50 -59.33 28.52
CA ALA A 21 54.73 -59.00 29.23
C ALA A 21 54.41 -58.34 30.59
N PRO A 22 55.23 -58.59 31.63
CA PRO A 22 55.03 -57.98 32.94
C PRO A 22 55.15 -56.46 32.87
N VAL A 23 54.20 -55.76 33.50
CA VAL A 23 54.16 -54.29 33.55
C VAL A 23 54.97 -53.80 34.74
N LEU A 24 56.19 -53.30 34.48
CA LEU A 24 57.11 -52.79 35.50
C LEU A 24 56.88 -51.29 35.77
N GLN A 25 55.77 -50.96 36.43
CA GLN A 25 55.45 -49.58 36.83
C GLN A 25 55.85 -49.30 38.28
N SER A 26 56.12 -48.03 38.60
CA SER A 26 56.26 -47.60 39.98
C SER A 26 54.96 -47.84 40.77
N PRO A 27 55.01 -47.99 42.11
CA PRO A 27 53.80 -48.10 42.92
C PRO A 27 52.79 -46.97 42.64
N PRO A 28 51.48 -47.25 42.66
CA PRO A 28 50.47 -46.26 42.30
C PRO A 28 50.51 -45.08 43.27
N ARG A 29 50.58 -43.87 42.71
CA ARG A 29 50.45 -42.63 43.49
C ARG A 29 48.98 -42.44 43.87
N LYS A 30 48.73 -42.03 45.12
CA LYS A 30 47.37 -41.74 45.58
C LYS A 30 46.88 -40.45 44.92
N VAL A 31 45.82 -40.55 44.13
CA VAL A 31 45.14 -39.39 43.54
C VAL A 31 44.42 -38.63 44.64
N THR A 32 44.56 -37.31 44.65
CA THR A 32 43.82 -36.46 45.60
C THR A 32 42.40 -36.24 45.13
N VAL A 33 41.45 -36.08 46.07
CA VAL A 33 40.04 -35.81 45.72
C VAL A 33 39.89 -34.52 44.90
N LYS A 34 40.71 -33.51 45.20
CA LYS A 34 40.73 -32.23 44.48
C LYS A 34 41.14 -32.43 43.02
N GLU A 35 42.22 -33.15 42.79
CA GLU A 35 42.71 -33.48 41.44
C GLU A 35 41.63 -34.24 40.65
N GLN A 36 41.00 -35.24 41.26
CA GLN A 36 39.93 -35.98 40.61
C GLN A 36 38.73 -35.09 40.21
N MET A 37 38.38 -34.09 41.03
CA MET A 37 37.28 -33.15 40.72
C MET A 37 37.65 -32.18 39.59
N GLU A 38 38.88 -31.67 39.58
CA GLU A 38 39.37 -30.76 38.55
C GLU A 38 39.41 -31.42 37.17
N TRP A 39 39.75 -32.71 37.13
CA TRP A 39 39.76 -33.52 35.91
C TRP A 39 38.37 -34.07 35.52
N LYS A 40 37.29 -33.64 36.19
CA LYS A 40 35.93 -34.05 35.81
C LYS A 40 35.45 -33.27 34.60
N ILE A 41 35.50 -33.92 33.44
CA ILE A 41 35.07 -33.34 32.16
C ILE A 41 33.54 -33.17 32.13
N PRO A 42 33.01 -31.95 31.88
CA PRO A 42 31.57 -31.73 31.72
C PRO A 42 30.98 -32.49 30.52
N PRO A 43 29.71 -32.91 30.58
CA PRO A 43 29.06 -33.57 29.45
C PRO A 43 28.90 -32.60 28.26
N CYS A 44 29.15 -33.11 27.05
CA CYS A 44 28.96 -32.33 25.82
C CYS A 44 27.47 -32.23 25.48
N ILE A 45 26.87 -31.08 25.76
CA ILE A 45 25.50 -30.75 25.34
C ILE A 45 25.59 -29.95 24.05
N SER A 46 25.12 -30.52 22.94
CA SER A 46 25.18 -29.87 21.64
C SER A 46 23.87 -29.16 21.30
N ASN A 47 23.96 -28.01 20.64
CA ASN A 47 22.80 -27.29 20.11
C ASN A 47 22.21 -27.93 18.85
N TRP A 48 22.92 -28.86 18.20
CA TRP A 48 22.52 -29.45 16.91
C TRP A 48 22.08 -30.92 16.98
N LYS A 49 22.67 -31.72 17.86
CA LYS A 49 22.51 -33.18 17.86
C LYS A 49 22.05 -33.70 19.22
N ASN A 50 21.05 -34.57 19.17
CA ASN A 50 20.55 -35.31 20.32
C ASN A 50 20.17 -36.74 19.89
N PRO A 51 21.16 -37.61 19.60
CA PRO A 51 20.91 -38.91 18.98
C PRO A 51 20.10 -39.84 19.88
N LYS A 52 20.25 -39.70 21.21
CA LYS A 52 19.53 -40.49 22.22
C LYS A 52 18.25 -39.83 22.71
N GLY A 53 17.88 -38.67 22.17
CA GLY A 53 16.62 -37.99 22.49
C GLY A 53 16.49 -37.53 23.96
N TYR A 54 17.59 -37.22 24.65
CA TYR A 54 17.53 -36.79 26.05
C TYR A 54 16.72 -35.49 26.23
N THR A 55 15.89 -35.44 27.26
CA THR A 55 15.20 -34.22 27.69
C THR A 55 16.17 -33.37 28.50
N ILE A 56 16.69 -32.31 27.88
CA ILE A 56 17.69 -31.42 28.47
C ILE A 56 17.03 -30.06 28.73
N PRO A 57 17.14 -29.51 29.96
CA PRO A 57 16.56 -28.20 30.29
C PRO A 57 17.21 -27.06 29.50
N LEU A 58 16.51 -25.94 29.39
CA LEU A 58 16.90 -24.82 28.54
C LEU A 58 18.21 -24.16 29.01
N ASP A 59 18.38 -23.97 30.32
CA ASP A 59 19.60 -23.42 30.90
C ASP A 59 20.85 -24.17 30.44
N LYS A 60 20.82 -25.51 30.41
CA LYS A 60 21.96 -26.33 29.97
C LYS A 60 22.17 -26.36 28.46
N ARG A 61 21.13 -26.10 27.67
CA ARG A 61 21.25 -25.94 26.21
C ARG A 61 21.85 -24.56 25.87
N LEU A 62 21.39 -23.51 26.53
CA LEU A 62 21.84 -22.15 26.29
C LEU A 62 23.16 -21.80 27.00
N ALA A 63 23.60 -22.59 27.99
CA ALA A 63 24.83 -22.33 28.74
C ALA A 63 26.10 -22.24 27.86
N CYS A 64 26.15 -22.99 26.76
CA CYS A 64 27.30 -22.99 25.85
C CYS A 64 27.20 -21.91 24.77
N ASP A 65 26.13 -21.12 24.78
CA ASP A 65 25.87 -20.10 23.80
C ASP A 65 26.60 -18.82 24.21
N GLY A 66 27.88 -18.73 23.87
CA GLY A 66 28.77 -17.61 24.19
C GLY A 66 28.29 -16.23 23.70
N ARG A 67 27.12 -16.16 23.04
CA ARG A 67 26.38 -14.92 22.75
C ARG A 67 26.13 -14.06 23.99
N GLY A 68 25.93 -14.68 25.16
CA GLY A 68 25.78 -13.94 26.43
C GLY A 68 27.10 -13.44 27.06
N LEU A 69 28.25 -13.86 26.52
CA LEU A 69 29.58 -13.48 27.00
C LEU A 69 30.20 -12.34 26.15
N GLN A 70 29.60 -12.00 25.01
CA GLN A 70 30.08 -10.94 24.13
C GLN A 70 29.52 -9.59 24.59
N ASP A 71 30.32 -8.84 25.35
CA ASP A 71 30.04 -7.44 25.60
C ASP A 71 30.30 -6.63 24.31
N THR A 72 29.24 -6.09 23.72
CA THR A 72 29.35 -5.27 22.51
C THR A 72 29.80 -3.86 22.87
N PHE A 73 31.07 -3.54 22.60
CA PHE A 73 31.60 -2.17 22.72
C PHE A 73 31.50 -1.43 21.38
N ILE A 74 31.11 -0.15 21.42
CA ILE A 74 31.00 0.72 20.24
C ILE A 74 32.22 1.65 20.18
N ASN A 75 32.77 1.86 18.98
CA ASN A 75 33.94 2.71 18.75
C ASN A 75 33.54 4.21 18.60
N ASP A 76 34.29 5.12 19.22
CA ASP A 76 34.08 6.58 19.13
C ASP A 76 34.23 7.16 17.72
N ASN A 77 34.90 6.44 16.81
CA ASN A 77 34.98 6.86 15.41
C ASN A 77 33.61 6.98 14.74
N PHE A 78 32.60 6.24 15.20
CA PHE A 78 31.23 6.40 14.73
C PHE A 78 30.65 7.78 15.08
N ALA A 79 30.94 8.29 16.28
CA ALA A 79 30.51 9.63 16.70
C ALA A 79 31.21 10.71 15.87
N LYS A 80 32.55 10.62 15.74
CA LYS A 80 33.34 11.56 14.93
C LYS A 80 32.86 11.61 13.47
N PHE A 81 32.56 10.45 12.89
CA PHE A 81 32.05 10.35 11.53
C PHE A 81 30.65 10.97 11.40
N ALA A 82 29.74 10.68 12.33
CA ALA A 82 28.40 11.27 12.33
C ALA A 82 28.47 12.80 12.46
N GLU A 83 29.29 13.33 13.37
CA GLU A 83 29.51 14.77 13.54
C GLU A 83 30.08 15.41 12.28
N ALA A 84 31.07 14.78 11.65
CA ALA A 84 31.64 15.27 10.40
C ALA A 84 30.59 15.37 9.28
N LEU A 85 29.70 14.38 9.17
CA LEU A 85 28.59 14.41 8.21
C LEU A 85 27.57 15.51 8.54
N TYR A 86 27.22 15.71 9.81
CA TYR A 86 26.32 16.79 10.23
C TYR A 86 26.90 18.18 9.90
N ILE A 87 28.20 18.38 10.15
CA ILE A 87 28.88 19.63 9.81
C ILE A 87 28.93 19.83 8.29
N ALA A 88 29.22 18.77 7.53
CA ALA A 88 29.25 18.80 6.08
C ALA A 88 27.88 19.16 5.48
N ASP A 89 26.79 18.54 5.97
CA ASP A 89 25.43 18.84 5.50
C ASP A 89 25.04 20.29 5.79
N ARG A 90 25.33 20.80 6.99
CA ARG A 90 25.04 22.20 7.35
C ARG A 90 25.77 23.17 6.41
N LYS A 91 27.07 22.96 6.19
CA LYS A 91 27.86 23.80 5.27
C LYS A 91 27.40 23.68 3.82
N ALA A 92 26.99 22.49 3.39
CA ALA A 92 26.47 22.28 2.04
C ALA A 92 25.16 23.06 1.82
N ARG A 93 24.24 23.03 2.79
CA ARG A 93 22.98 23.80 2.75
C ARG A 93 23.24 25.30 2.73
N GLU A 94 24.11 25.81 3.59
CA GLU A 94 24.51 27.22 3.60
C GLU A 94 25.08 27.65 2.23
N ALA A 95 25.96 26.83 1.64
CA ALA A 95 26.54 27.12 0.33
C ALA A 95 25.53 27.06 -0.82
N VAL A 96 24.52 26.18 -0.74
CA VAL A 96 23.42 26.12 -1.72
C VAL A 96 22.51 27.33 -1.57
N GLU A 97 22.16 27.71 -0.35
CA GLU A 97 21.31 28.87 -0.08
C GLU A 97 21.97 30.16 -0.55
N MET A 98 23.26 30.36 -0.24
CA MET A 98 24.01 31.53 -0.69
C MET A 98 24.07 31.62 -2.23
N ARG A 99 24.25 30.49 -2.92
CA ARG A 99 24.22 30.44 -4.39
C ARG A 99 22.84 30.79 -4.94
N ALA A 100 21.78 30.21 -4.38
CA ALA A 100 20.41 30.51 -4.79
C ALA A 100 20.05 31.98 -4.57
N GLN A 101 20.48 32.58 -3.45
CA GLN A 101 20.28 34.01 -3.19
C GLN A 101 21.01 34.90 -4.20
N LEU A 102 22.23 34.55 -4.58
CA LEU A 102 22.99 35.28 -5.61
C LEU A 102 22.35 35.15 -6.99
N GLU A 103 21.95 33.95 -7.40
CA GLU A 103 21.25 33.71 -8.66
C GLU A 103 19.94 34.50 -8.71
N ASN A 104 19.17 34.53 -7.63
CA ASN A 104 17.94 35.32 -7.54
C ASN A 104 18.21 36.83 -7.69
N ARG A 105 19.27 37.35 -7.06
CA ARG A 105 19.65 38.77 -7.19
C ARG A 105 20.12 39.11 -8.61
N LEU A 106 20.87 38.23 -9.25
CA LEU A 106 21.29 38.40 -10.65
C LEU A 106 20.08 38.36 -11.60
N ALA A 107 19.16 37.42 -11.39
CA ALA A 107 17.94 37.32 -12.17
C ALA A 107 17.02 38.54 -11.99
N GLN A 108 16.94 39.11 -10.77
CA GLN A 108 16.22 40.36 -10.52
C GLN A 108 16.85 41.53 -11.27
N LYS A 109 18.18 41.71 -11.18
CA LYS A 109 18.89 42.76 -11.94
C LYS A 109 18.73 42.60 -13.45
N GLU A 110 18.76 41.37 -13.95
CA GLU A 110 18.55 41.11 -15.38
C GLU A 110 17.12 41.45 -15.82
N LYS A 111 16.11 41.17 -14.96
CA LYS A 111 14.72 41.58 -15.20
C LYS A 111 14.56 43.10 -15.19
N GLU A 112 15.14 43.80 -14.22
CA GLU A 112 15.13 45.27 -14.13
C GLU A 112 15.75 45.89 -15.40
N LEU A 113 16.91 45.40 -15.84
CA LEU A 113 17.54 45.85 -17.09
C LEU A 113 16.66 45.61 -18.32
N LYS A 114 15.97 44.45 -18.38
CA LYS A 114 15.01 44.15 -19.46
C LYS A 114 13.83 45.12 -19.41
N GLU A 115 13.28 45.41 -18.23
CA GLU A 115 12.19 46.37 -18.05
C GLU A 115 12.61 47.78 -18.46
N GLU A 116 13.79 48.26 -18.04
CA GLU A 116 14.32 49.56 -18.47
C GLU A 116 14.51 49.64 -19.99
N ASN A 117 15.03 48.57 -20.61
CA ASN A 117 15.18 48.51 -22.06
C ASN A 117 13.83 48.56 -22.78
N LEU A 118 12.81 47.86 -22.28
CA LEU A 118 11.45 47.91 -22.81
C LEU A 118 10.82 49.30 -22.62
N VAL A 119 11.06 49.97 -21.50
CA VAL A 119 10.58 51.34 -21.24
C VAL A 119 11.24 52.33 -22.22
N LYS A 120 12.57 52.27 -22.41
CA LYS A 120 13.29 53.11 -23.38
C LYS A 120 12.78 52.88 -24.81
N LEU A 121 12.57 51.62 -25.19
CA LEU A 121 12.01 51.27 -26.50
C LEU A 121 10.59 51.82 -26.68
N ALA A 122 9.74 51.70 -25.66
CA ALA A 122 8.38 52.24 -25.67
C ALA A 122 8.37 53.78 -25.72
N GLN A 123 9.28 54.45 -25.02
CA GLN A 123 9.42 55.90 -25.09
C GLN A 123 9.85 56.35 -26.49
N LYS A 124 10.86 55.71 -27.08
CA LYS A 124 11.29 55.99 -28.45
C LYS A 124 10.15 55.80 -29.46
N ALA A 125 9.39 54.71 -29.35
CA ALA A 125 8.22 54.47 -30.20
C ALA A 125 7.11 55.54 -30.03
N ARG A 126 6.94 56.09 -28.82
CA ARG A 126 6.01 57.21 -28.57
C ARG A 126 6.51 58.51 -29.18
N GLU A 127 7.82 58.80 -29.07
CA GLU A 127 8.46 59.97 -29.67
C GLU A 127 8.36 59.94 -31.19
N GLU A 128 8.65 58.79 -31.82
CA GLU A 128 8.47 58.59 -33.26
C GLU A 128 7.01 58.83 -33.67
N ARG A 129 6.04 58.26 -32.94
CA ARG A 129 4.61 58.50 -33.22
C ARG A 129 4.19 59.96 -33.04
N ALA A 130 4.76 60.66 -32.06
CA ALA A 130 4.49 62.08 -31.83
C ALA A 130 5.12 62.96 -32.92
N ALA A 131 6.29 62.60 -33.44
CA ALA A 131 6.95 63.28 -34.56
C ALA A 131 6.18 63.15 -35.88
N TYR A 132 5.38 62.09 -36.05
CA TYR A 132 4.46 61.93 -37.19
C TYR A 132 3.14 62.71 -37.05
N LYS A 133 2.94 63.49 -35.99
CA LYS A 133 1.77 64.38 -35.87
C LYS A 133 1.99 65.61 -36.76
N LYS A 134 1.17 65.76 -37.82
CA LYS A 134 1.29 66.84 -38.82
C LYS A 134 1.30 68.23 -38.16
N PRO A 135 2.17 69.15 -38.62
CA PRO A 135 2.26 70.52 -38.08
C PRO A 135 1.17 71.49 -38.57
N ASP A 136 0.29 71.09 -39.50
CA ASP A 136 -0.77 71.95 -40.05
C ASP A 136 -2.13 71.66 -39.39
N ALA A 137 -2.26 71.87 -38.08
CA ALA A 137 -3.54 71.86 -37.38
C ALA A 137 -3.78 73.25 -36.79
N ASP A 138 -4.84 73.91 -37.25
CA ASP A 138 -5.22 75.26 -36.83
C ASP A 138 -5.32 75.36 -35.30
N GLU A 139 -4.97 76.52 -34.75
CA GLU A 139 -4.92 76.80 -33.30
C GLU A 139 -6.25 76.45 -32.59
N ASP A 140 -7.37 76.64 -33.29
CA ASP A 140 -8.74 76.30 -32.86
C ASP A 140 -9.06 74.78 -32.81
N GLU A 141 -8.34 73.95 -33.56
CA GLU A 141 -8.45 72.47 -33.50
C GLU A 141 -7.62 71.91 -32.34
N LEU A 142 -6.46 72.49 -32.07
CA LEU A 142 -5.60 72.12 -30.94
C LEU A 142 -6.29 72.39 -29.60
N GLU A 143 -6.95 73.54 -29.44
CA GLU A 143 -7.72 73.84 -28.24
C GLU A 143 -8.90 72.87 -28.03
N ARG A 144 -9.60 72.50 -29.11
CA ARG A 144 -10.70 71.52 -29.07
C ARG A 144 -10.22 70.12 -28.70
N ASP A 145 -9.11 69.69 -29.28
CA ASP A 145 -8.54 68.38 -28.98
C ASP A 145 -7.91 68.34 -27.59
N GLN A 146 -7.34 69.44 -27.09
CA GLN A 146 -6.91 69.56 -25.70
C GLN A 146 -8.11 69.43 -24.74
N LEU A 147 -9.24 70.12 -25.02
CA LEU A 147 -10.48 70.00 -24.25
C LEU A 147 -11.06 68.57 -24.26
N ARG A 148 -10.97 67.85 -25.40
CA ARG A 148 -11.37 66.43 -25.49
C ARG A 148 -10.43 65.54 -24.70
N TYR A 149 -9.13 65.80 -24.79
CA TYR A 149 -8.09 65.04 -24.10
C TYR A 149 -8.16 65.23 -22.58
N GLU A 150 -8.34 66.45 -22.10
CA GLU A 150 -8.55 66.73 -20.67
C GLU A 150 -9.80 66.03 -20.16
N ARG A 151 -10.93 66.13 -20.88
CA ARG A 151 -12.18 65.46 -20.50
C ARG A 151 -12.09 63.92 -20.54
N HIS A 152 -11.19 63.37 -21.35
CA HIS A 152 -10.89 61.94 -21.38
C HIS A 152 -9.97 61.55 -20.22
N LYS A 153 -8.93 62.34 -19.95
CA LYS A 153 -7.97 62.15 -18.86
C LYS A 153 -8.64 62.25 -17.49
N ASP A 154 -9.58 63.16 -17.32
CA ASP A 154 -10.38 63.28 -16.11
C ASP A 154 -11.37 62.13 -15.95
N ARG A 155 -12.00 61.65 -17.04
CA ARG A 155 -12.81 60.42 -17.01
C ARG A 155 -11.97 59.19 -16.66
N GLU A 156 -10.75 59.12 -17.14
CA GLU A 156 -9.83 58.02 -16.84
C GLU A 156 -9.31 58.09 -15.40
N ARG A 157 -8.97 59.28 -14.91
CA ARG A 157 -8.61 59.53 -13.51
C ARG A 157 -9.78 59.22 -12.59
N GLN A 158 -11.01 59.63 -12.94
CA GLN A 158 -12.23 59.27 -12.23
C GLN A 158 -12.50 57.77 -12.28
N ARG A 159 -12.30 57.08 -13.41
CA ARG A 159 -12.39 55.61 -13.47
C ARG A 159 -11.35 54.94 -12.57
N ARG A 160 -10.11 55.42 -12.54
CA ARG A 160 -9.06 54.91 -11.64
C ARG A 160 -9.40 55.17 -10.17
N MET A 161 -9.85 56.36 -9.82
CA MET A 161 -10.28 56.69 -8.45
C MET A 161 -11.51 55.87 -8.04
N ALA A 162 -12.50 55.74 -8.93
CA ALA A 162 -13.68 54.91 -8.71
C ALA A 162 -13.36 53.40 -8.62
N LYS A 163 -12.27 52.95 -9.25
CA LYS A 163 -11.79 51.55 -9.20
C LYS A 163 -10.77 51.30 -8.08
N SER A 164 -10.07 52.33 -7.60
CA SER A 164 -9.08 52.27 -6.53
C SER A 164 -9.65 52.55 -5.13
N GLY A 165 -10.93 52.93 -5.03
CA GLY A 165 -11.62 53.04 -3.75
C GLY A 165 -11.62 51.70 -2.99
N PRO A 166 -11.45 51.73 -1.65
CA PRO A 166 -11.34 50.52 -0.83
C PRO A 166 -12.56 49.59 -0.99
N ASP A 167 -13.76 50.14 -1.20
CA ASP A 167 -14.98 49.34 -1.37
C ASP A 167 -15.01 48.48 -2.64
N LYS A 168 -14.37 48.90 -3.76
CA LYS A 168 -14.47 48.17 -5.04
C LYS A 168 -13.36 47.16 -5.28
N ARG A 169 -12.20 47.33 -4.64
CA ARG A 169 -11.17 46.28 -4.59
C ARG A 169 -11.73 45.01 -3.95
N THR A 170 -12.51 45.17 -2.88
CA THR A 170 -13.17 44.04 -2.21
C THR A 170 -14.22 43.35 -3.08
N ILE A 171 -14.93 44.06 -3.98
CA ILE A 171 -15.94 43.44 -4.85
C ILE A 171 -15.30 42.54 -5.92
N TYR A 172 -14.21 43.01 -6.53
CA TYR A 172 -13.50 42.25 -7.56
C TYR A 172 -12.74 41.05 -6.99
N GLU A 173 -12.15 41.20 -5.79
CA GLU A 173 -11.55 40.10 -5.03
C GLU A 173 -12.62 39.12 -4.55
N ARG A 174 -13.76 39.61 -4.03
CA ARG A 174 -14.91 38.78 -3.65
C ARG A 174 -15.51 38.03 -4.84
N GLU A 175 -15.61 38.64 -6.02
CA GLU A 175 -16.05 37.93 -7.23
C GLU A 175 -15.06 36.89 -7.73
N LYS A 176 -13.75 37.15 -7.55
CA LYS A 176 -12.70 36.19 -7.87
C LYS A 176 -12.73 34.99 -6.92
N GLU A 177 -12.94 35.24 -5.62
CA GLU A 177 -12.99 34.24 -4.54
C GLU A 177 -14.36 33.57 -4.35
N ARG A 178 -15.46 34.09 -4.94
CA ARG A 178 -16.79 33.46 -4.88
C ARG A 178 -16.70 32.02 -5.40
N ASP A 179 -17.17 31.09 -4.57
CA ASP A 179 -17.25 29.69 -4.91
C ASP A 179 -18.16 29.45 -6.12
N VAL A 180 -17.90 28.37 -6.84
CA VAL A 180 -18.62 28.02 -8.08
C VAL A 180 -20.13 27.92 -7.83
N SER A 181 -20.55 27.45 -6.65
CA SER A 181 -21.95 27.37 -6.22
C SER A 181 -22.60 28.76 -6.04
N GLU A 182 -21.88 29.74 -5.49
CA GLU A 182 -22.38 31.11 -5.30
C GLU A 182 -22.44 31.87 -6.64
N LYS A 183 -21.50 31.62 -7.55
CA LYS A 183 -21.54 32.14 -8.93
C LYS A 183 -22.74 31.59 -9.70
N ILE A 184 -23.07 30.31 -9.51
CA ILE A 184 -24.26 29.67 -10.09
C ILE A 184 -25.55 30.28 -9.52
N ALA A 185 -25.62 30.47 -8.19
CA ALA A 185 -26.77 31.10 -7.54
C ALA A 185 -26.98 32.58 -7.96
N LEU A 186 -25.90 33.28 -8.30
CA LEU A 186 -25.94 34.66 -8.80
C LEU A 186 -26.09 34.76 -10.33
N GLY A 187 -26.20 33.64 -11.05
CA GLY A 187 -26.41 33.60 -12.50
C GLY A 187 -25.23 34.10 -13.36
N VAL A 188 -24.03 34.21 -12.78
CA VAL A 188 -22.84 34.66 -13.53
C VAL A 188 -22.25 33.47 -14.29
N PRO A 189 -22.20 33.51 -15.64
CA PRO A 189 -21.74 32.36 -16.42
C PRO A 189 -20.25 32.13 -16.21
N THR A 190 -19.88 31.03 -15.55
CA THR A 190 -18.50 30.57 -15.47
C THR A 190 -18.13 29.88 -16.76
N ALA A 191 -17.65 30.64 -17.76
CA ALA A 191 -17.02 30.03 -18.92
C ALA A 191 -15.69 29.41 -18.47
N LYS A 192 -15.63 28.08 -18.38
CA LYS A 192 -14.35 27.36 -18.27
C LYS A 192 -13.78 27.26 -19.69
N PRO A 193 -12.68 27.95 -20.03
CA PRO A 193 -11.99 27.67 -21.29
C PRO A 193 -11.30 26.30 -21.12
N SER A 194 -11.93 25.24 -21.61
CA SER A 194 -11.24 23.96 -21.84
C SER A 194 -10.55 24.07 -23.19
N ASP A 195 -9.26 24.44 -23.18
CA ASP A 195 -8.43 24.60 -24.38
C ASP A 195 -7.88 23.26 -24.90
N ASP A 196 -8.18 22.16 -24.21
CA ASP A 196 -7.84 20.80 -24.62
C ASP A 196 -9.09 20.03 -25.07
N SER A 197 -8.90 19.21 -26.10
CA SER A 197 -9.93 18.38 -26.74
C SER A 197 -10.78 17.66 -25.69
N LEU A 198 -12.12 17.75 -25.78
CA LEU A 198 -13.00 16.99 -24.89
C LEU A 198 -12.82 15.48 -25.13
N TYR A 199 -11.97 14.85 -24.32
CA TYR A 199 -11.82 13.40 -24.31
C TYR A 199 -13.06 12.75 -23.67
N ASP A 200 -13.53 11.64 -24.24
CA ASP A 200 -14.66 10.87 -23.69
C ASP A 200 -14.30 10.32 -22.30
N GLN A 201 -15.10 10.65 -21.29
CA GLN A 201 -14.93 10.21 -19.91
C GLN A 201 -14.84 8.68 -19.76
N ARG A 202 -15.44 7.93 -20.70
CA ARG A 202 -15.36 6.46 -20.74
C ARG A 202 -13.95 5.92 -21.02
N LEU A 203 -13.04 6.76 -21.51
CA LEU A 203 -11.65 6.39 -21.81
C LEU A 203 -10.75 6.48 -20.58
N PHE A 204 -10.99 7.40 -19.65
CA PHE A 204 -10.10 7.64 -18.50
C PHE A 204 -10.21 6.61 -17.38
N ASN A 205 -11.27 5.80 -17.37
CA ASN A 205 -11.47 4.75 -16.36
C ASN A 205 -11.28 3.33 -16.93
N GLN A 206 -10.47 3.20 -17.98
CA GLN A 206 -10.09 1.89 -18.49
C GLN A 206 -8.81 1.43 -17.79
N THR A 207 -8.90 0.40 -16.96
CA THR A 207 -7.77 -0.19 -16.19
C THR A 207 -6.74 -0.95 -17.05
N ARG A 208 -6.82 -0.83 -18.38
CA ARG A 208 -6.08 -1.64 -19.37
C ARG A 208 -4.60 -1.27 -19.58
N GLY A 209 -4.02 -0.42 -18.74
CA GLY A 209 -2.67 0.12 -18.98
C GLY A 209 -1.57 -0.34 -18.02
N LEU A 210 -1.90 -0.72 -16.79
CA LEU A 210 -0.89 -1.00 -15.75
C LEU A 210 -0.75 -2.49 -15.40
N ASP A 211 -1.79 -3.29 -15.65
CA ASP A 211 -1.87 -4.69 -15.18
C ASP A 211 -1.46 -5.71 -16.25
N THR A 212 -1.28 -5.28 -17.51
CA THR A 212 -0.91 -6.13 -18.65
C THR A 212 0.56 -5.97 -19.06
N GLY A 213 1.44 -5.70 -18.10
CA GLY A 213 2.87 -5.54 -18.34
C GLY A 213 3.59 -6.89 -18.53
N TYR A 214 4.54 -6.92 -19.47
CA TYR A 214 5.49 -8.02 -19.59
C TYR A 214 6.25 -8.16 -18.26
N ALA A 215 5.97 -9.24 -17.52
CA ALA A 215 6.50 -9.52 -16.19
C ALA A 215 7.98 -9.92 -16.25
N GLY A 216 8.83 -9.03 -16.76
CA GLY A 216 10.29 -9.16 -16.74
C GLY A 216 10.88 -10.38 -17.46
N GLY A 217 10.10 -11.10 -18.28
CA GLY A 217 10.52 -12.37 -18.88
C GLY A 217 10.49 -13.56 -17.93
N GLU A 218 9.70 -13.47 -16.86
CA GLU A 218 9.43 -14.60 -15.96
C GLU A 218 8.52 -15.60 -16.67
N ASP A 219 9.11 -16.69 -17.21
CA ASP A 219 8.42 -17.73 -17.98
C ASP A 219 7.32 -18.46 -17.20
N ASP A 220 7.33 -18.37 -15.87
CA ASP A 220 6.32 -18.96 -14.98
C ASP A 220 5.01 -18.14 -14.96
N VAL A 221 5.05 -16.88 -15.41
CA VAL A 221 3.89 -16.00 -15.45
C VAL A 221 3.16 -16.20 -16.77
N TYR A 222 2.26 -17.18 -16.81
CA TYR A 222 1.43 -17.58 -17.97
C TYR A 222 0.38 -16.50 -18.38
N ASN A 223 0.82 -15.27 -18.66
CA ASN A 223 0.01 -14.12 -19.06
C ASN A 223 0.05 -13.87 -20.59
N VAL A 224 0.01 -14.94 -21.39
CA VAL A 224 0.09 -14.87 -22.86
C VAL A 224 -1.16 -14.26 -23.51
N TYR A 225 -2.30 -14.30 -22.82
CA TYR A 225 -3.59 -13.84 -23.35
C TYR A 225 -4.23 -12.79 -22.45
N ASP A 226 -4.66 -11.68 -23.06
CA ASP A 226 -5.33 -10.56 -22.36
C ASP A 226 -6.75 -10.88 -21.88
N LYS A 227 -7.36 -11.94 -22.39
CA LYS A 227 -8.74 -12.32 -22.10
C LYS A 227 -8.82 -13.82 -21.78
N PRO A 228 -9.59 -14.22 -20.76
CA PRO A 228 -9.86 -15.63 -20.53
C PRO A 228 -10.65 -16.21 -21.71
N TRP A 229 -10.31 -17.44 -22.10
CA TRP A 229 -11.00 -18.17 -23.16
C TRP A 229 -12.52 -18.23 -22.96
N ASN A 230 -12.97 -18.36 -21.71
CA ASN A 230 -14.39 -18.39 -21.36
C ASN A 230 -14.83 -17.09 -20.66
N ALA A 231 -15.50 -16.21 -21.41
CA ALA A 231 -16.11 -15.00 -20.85
C ALA A 231 -17.15 -15.30 -19.73
N ARG A 232 -17.68 -16.54 -19.67
CA ARG A 232 -18.61 -16.95 -18.62
C ARG A 232 -17.98 -17.11 -17.24
N ALA A 233 -16.65 -17.20 -17.13
CA ALA A 233 -15.97 -17.28 -15.83
C ALA A 233 -16.25 -16.03 -14.97
N ASN A 234 -16.30 -14.85 -15.58
CA ASN A 234 -16.69 -13.61 -14.89
C ASN A 234 -18.21 -13.53 -14.65
N LEU A 235 -19.02 -14.06 -15.58
CA LEU A 235 -20.47 -14.20 -15.39
C LEU A 235 -20.82 -15.18 -14.26
N ALA A 236 -19.94 -16.11 -13.87
CA ALA A 236 -20.23 -17.11 -12.83
C ALA A 236 -20.67 -16.47 -11.50
N SER A 237 -20.21 -15.26 -11.20
CA SER A 237 -20.65 -14.47 -10.05
C SER A 237 -22.10 -13.96 -10.14
N ASN A 238 -22.71 -14.03 -11.33
CA ASN A 238 -24.01 -13.50 -11.74
C ASN A 238 -24.89 -14.52 -12.52
N ILE A 239 -24.48 -15.80 -12.68
CA ILE A 239 -25.25 -16.78 -13.48
C ILE A 239 -26.66 -16.98 -12.92
N TYR A 240 -26.81 -16.95 -11.59
CA TYR A 240 -28.12 -16.92 -10.96
C TYR A 240 -28.02 -16.34 -9.54
N LYS A 241 -28.49 -15.11 -9.38
CA LYS A 241 -28.70 -14.44 -8.08
C LYS A 241 -30.11 -13.86 -8.07
N PRO A 242 -31.14 -14.64 -7.71
CA PRO A 242 -32.49 -14.11 -7.60
C PRO A 242 -32.50 -13.00 -6.55
N SER A 243 -32.83 -11.80 -6.98
CA SER A 243 -32.97 -10.64 -6.10
C SER A 243 -34.42 -10.58 -5.66
N LYS A 244 -34.66 -10.77 -4.35
CA LYS A 244 -36.02 -10.69 -3.77
C LYS A 244 -36.75 -9.37 -4.11
N ASN A 245 -36.00 -8.30 -4.36
CA ASN A 245 -36.58 -6.99 -4.65
C ASN A 245 -37.08 -6.88 -6.10
N VAL A 246 -36.49 -7.61 -7.03
CA VAL A 246 -36.85 -7.53 -8.46
C VAL A 246 -38.10 -8.37 -8.74
N ASP A 247 -38.22 -9.53 -8.10
CA ASP A 247 -39.40 -10.40 -8.25
C ASP A 247 -40.66 -9.78 -7.62
N GLY A 248 -40.52 -9.02 -6.54
CA GLY A 248 -41.64 -8.30 -5.89
C GLY A 248 -42.24 -7.20 -6.78
N GLU A 249 -41.42 -6.51 -7.57
CA GLU A 249 -41.87 -5.47 -8.50
C GLU A 249 -42.48 -6.04 -9.78
N ILE A 250 -41.97 -7.18 -10.27
CA ILE A 250 -42.38 -7.77 -11.56
C ILE A 250 -43.63 -8.66 -11.43
N TYR A 251 -43.74 -9.45 -10.36
CA TYR A 251 -44.84 -10.42 -10.20
C TYR A 251 -45.92 -9.98 -9.20
N GLY A 252 -45.70 -8.88 -8.47
CA GLY A 252 -46.68 -8.28 -7.55
C GLY A 252 -47.21 -9.24 -6.47
N GLU A 253 -48.11 -8.73 -5.62
CA GLU A 253 -48.72 -9.49 -4.50
C GLU A 253 -49.63 -10.65 -4.96
N GLU A 254 -49.80 -10.86 -6.26
CA GLU A 254 -50.74 -11.83 -6.83
C GLU A 254 -50.37 -13.27 -6.47
N ILE A 255 -49.07 -13.61 -6.48
CA ILE A 255 -48.57 -14.92 -6.00
C ILE A 255 -48.84 -15.10 -4.50
N GLU A 256 -48.64 -14.03 -3.72
CA GLU A 256 -48.87 -14.06 -2.28
C GLU A 256 -50.36 -14.20 -1.94
N SER A 257 -51.23 -13.59 -2.75
CA SER A 257 -52.69 -13.73 -2.65
C SER A 257 -53.17 -15.13 -3.05
N LEU A 258 -52.55 -15.74 -4.07
CA LEU A 258 -52.86 -17.10 -4.52
C LEU A 258 -52.44 -18.15 -3.49
N ILE A 259 -51.31 -17.94 -2.81
CA ILE A 259 -50.84 -18.78 -1.69
C ILE A 259 -51.75 -18.62 -0.46
N LYS A 260 -52.22 -17.41 -0.16
CA LYS A 260 -53.11 -17.14 0.99
C LYS A 260 -54.54 -17.65 0.78
N ASN A 261 -55.01 -17.75 -0.46
CA ASN A 261 -56.33 -18.31 -0.76
C ASN A 261 -56.32 -19.84 -0.62
N SER A 262 -56.68 -20.34 0.57
CA SER A 262 -56.82 -21.77 0.94
C SER A 262 -57.94 -22.51 0.20
N ARG A 263 -58.04 -22.38 -1.13
CA ARG A 263 -58.99 -23.11 -1.98
C ARG A 263 -58.61 -24.58 -2.22
N PHE A 264 -57.45 -25.01 -1.71
CA PHE A 264 -56.94 -26.38 -1.84
C PHE A 264 -56.54 -26.91 -0.46
N ASN A 265 -57.53 -27.39 0.31
CA ASN A 265 -57.28 -28.20 1.51
C ASN A 265 -57.44 -29.68 1.13
N PRO A 266 -56.35 -30.47 1.02
CA PRO A 266 -56.45 -31.90 0.85
C PRO A 266 -56.94 -32.56 2.17
N GLU A 267 -58.16 -33.10 2.18
CA GLU A 267 -58.80 -33.77 3.33
C GLU A 267 -58.14 -35.10 3.76
N LYS A 268 -57.05 -35.53 3.12
CA LYS A 268 -56.28 -36.72 3.50
C LYS A 268 -54.81 -36.40 3.60
N ASN A 269 -54.37 -36.07 4.81
CA ASN A 269 -52.94 -36.00 5.12
C ASN A 269 -52.35 -37.41 5.17
N PHE A 270 -51.22 -37.59 4.50
CA PHE A 270 -50.45 -38.83 4.48
C PHE A 270 -49.94 -39.12 5.90
N THR A 271 -50.32 -40.27 6.46
CA THR A 271 -49.96 -40.64 7.84
C THR A 271 -48.45 -40.90 7.95
N GLY A 272 -47.74 -40.08 8.73
CA GLY A 272 -46.30 -40.23 8.97
C GLY A 272 -45.48 -38.93 9.07
N ILE A 273 -46.10 -37.75 8.95
CA ILE A 273 -45.43 -36.45 9.10
C ILE A 273 -46.20 -35.59 10.10
N ASP A 274 -45.53 -35.15 11.15
CA ASP A 274 -46.07 -34.26 12.19
C ASP A 274 -46.29 -32.86 11.60
N ALA A 275 -47.55 -32.43 11.48
CA ALA A 275 -47.96 -31.22 10.76
C ALA A 275 -47.66 -29.91 11.51
N THR A 276 -47.00 -29.98 12.68
CA THR A 276 -46.74 -28.81 13.53
C THR A 276 -45.42 -28.08 13.25
N GLN A 277 -44.64 -28.51 12.25
CA GLN A 277 -43.37 -27.88 11.83
C GLN A 277 -43.32 -27.40 10.37
N ALA A 278 -44.46 -27.20 9.72
CA ALA A 278 -44.50 -26.65 8.35
C ALA A 278 -44.29 -25.12 8.35
N THR A 279 -43.05 -24.68 8.53
CA THR A 279 -42.67 -23.29 8.22
C THR A 279 -42.64 -23.16 6.70
N GLN A 280 -43.37 -22.17 6.15
CA GLN A 280 -43.41 -21.83 4.73
C GLN A 280 -41.97 -21.77 4.14
N ARG A 281 -41.60 -22.74 3.31
CA ARG A 281 -40.24 -22.88 2.76
C ARG A 281 -40.04 -21.87 1.62
N SER A 282 -39.56 -20.64 1.93
CA SER A 282 -39.09 -19.68 0.93
C SER A 282 -37.56 -19.76 0.81
N GLY A 283 -37.06 -20.70 0.00
CA GLY A 283 -35.63 -20.85 -0.26
C GLY A 283 -35.35 -22.10 -1.08
N PRO A 284 -34.18 -22.19 -1.75
CA PRO A 284 -33.81 -23.37 -2.52
C PRO A 284 -33.81 -24.62 -1.62
N VAL A 285 -34.21 -25.76 -2.20
CA VAL A 285 -34.39 -27.05 -1.52
C VAL A 285 -33.19 -27.37 -0.63
N GLN A 286 -33.40 -27.36 0.68
CA GLN A 286 -32.42 -27.82 1.65
C GLN A 286 -32.58 -29.34 1.78
N PHE A 287 -31.50 -30.08 1.55
CA PHE A 287 -31.45 -31.50 1.85
C PHE A 287 -31.22 -31.69 3.35
N GLU A 288 -32.17 -32.33 4.04
CA GLU A 288 -31.91 -32.86 5.37
C GLU A 288 -30.91 -34.01 5.23
N LYS A 289 -29.67 -33.80 5.69
CA LYS A 289 -28.72 -34.90 5.91
C LYS A 289 -29.35 -35.75 7.01
N LYS A 290 -29.99 -36.87 6.66
CA LYS A 290 -30.47 -37.86 7.63
C LYS A 290 -29.26 -38.32 8.42
N ILE A 291 -29.10 -37.81 9.64
CA ILE A 291 -28.16 -38.33 10.63
C ILE A 291 -28.86 -39.54 11.23
N SER A 292 -28.81 -40.66 10.52
CA SER A 292 -29.09 -41.97 11.11
C SER A 292 -27.94 -42.26 12.07
N LEU A 293 -28.25 -42.44 13.34
CA LEU A 293 -27.32 -42.44 14.47
C LEU A 293 -26.55 -43.77 14.64
N GLU A 294 -26.40 -44.56 13.58
CA GLU A 294 -25.66 -45.81 13.58
C GLU A 294 -24.69 -45.85 12.38
N GLU A 295 -23.40 -45.89 12.72
CA GLU A 295 -22.24 -46.28 11.89
C GLU A 295 -21.74 -45.26 10.84
N ASP A 296 -20.83 -44.35 11.27
CA ASP A 296 -19.72 -43.83 10.44
C ASP A 296 -18.44 -44.61 10.83
N PRO A 297 -18.15 -45.77 10.20
CA PRO A 297 -17.07 -46.68 10.62
C PRO A 297 -15.66 -46.09 10.52
N LEU A 298 -15.51 -44.92 9.88
CA LEU A 298 -14.23 -44.29 9.59
C LEU A 298 -14.04 -42.94 10.29
N GLU A 299 -14.97 -42.52 11.15
CA GLU A 299 -14.92 -41.26 11.93
C GLU A 299 -14.58 -39.99 11.12
N LEU A 300 -14.90 -39.98 9.82
CA LEU A 300 -14.52 -38.90 8.90
C LEU A 300 -15.22 -37.59 9.24
N ASP A 301 -16.45 -37.65 9.74
CA ASP A 301 -17.19 -36.46 10.15
C ASP A 301 -16.58 -35.79 11.40
N LYS A 302 -16.00 -36.56 12.35
CA LYS A 302 -15.25 -36.00 13.49
C LYS A 302 -13.98 -35.30 13.01
N PHE A 303 -13.23 -35.94 12.11
CA PHE A 303 -12.00 -35.38 11.56
C PHE A 303 -12.24 -34.06 10.80
N LEU A 304 -13.27 -34.02 9.96
CA LEU A 304 -13.67 -32.81 9.23
C LEU A 304 -14.16 -31.69 10.16
N SER A 305 -14.82 -32.03 11.27
CA SER A 305 -15.27 -31.04 12.27
C SER A 305 -14.10 -30.42 13.04
N GLN A 306 -13.08 -31.20 13.40
CA GLN A 306 -11.87 -30.72 14.07
C GLN A 306 -11.04 -29.81 13.16
N ALA A 307 -10.88 -30.20 11.88
CA ALA A 307 -10.19 -29.38 10.89
C ALA A 307 -10.88 -28.02 10.68
N LYS A 308 -12.22 -27.98 10.70
CA LYS A 308 -12.99 -26.72 10.61
C LYS A 308 -12.88 -25.85 11.87
N LYS A 309 -12.81 -26.44 13.06
CA LYS A 309 -12.62 -25.68 14.31
C LYS A 309 -11.26 -24.98 14.35
N HIS A 310 -10.20 -25.63 13.88
CA HIS A 310 -8.84 -25.06 13.92
C HIS A 310 -8.70 -23.82 13.01
N LYS A 311 -9.46 -23.73 11.91
CA LYS A 311 -9.39 -22.58 10.99
C LYS A 311 -10.13 -21.33 11.48
N ARG A 312 -10.96 -21.42 12.53
CA ARG A 312 -11.77 -20.31 13.05
C ARG A 312 -11.17 -19.61 14.27
N SER A 313 -10.17 -20.18 14.95
CA SER A 313 -9.55 -19.58 16.14
C SER A 313 -8.46 -18.53 15.82
N ASP A 314 -7.96 -18.45 14.60
CA ASP A 314 -6.82 -17.56 14.23
C ASP A 314 -7.21 -16.20 13.65
N ARG A 315 -8.48 -15.78 13.72
CA ARG A 315 -8.92 -14.50 13.10
C ARG A 315 -9.75 -13.55 13.96
N ARG A 316 -9.71 -13.67 15.30
CA ARG A 316 -10.36 -12.67 16.17
C ARG A 316 -9.57 -12.37 17.44
N SER A 317 -8.61 -11.47 17.33
CA SER A 317 -8.19 -10.58 18.42
C SER A 317 -8.11 -9.14 17.90
N PRO A 318 -8.94 -8.20 18.38
CA PRO A 318 -8.81 -6.79 18.04
C PRO A 318 -7.81 -6.12 19.00
N SER A 319 -6.68 -5.66 18.47
CA SER A 319 -5.73 -4.82 19.21
C SER A 319 -6.28 -3.39 19.35
N PRO A 320 -6.22 -2.75 20.53
CA PRO A 320 -6.80 -1.44 20.76
C PRO A 320 -5.92 -0.31 20.17
N ARG A 321 -6.52 0.49 19.29
CA ARG A 321 -5.93 1.71 18.71
C ARG A 321 -5.68 2.77 19.81
N LYS A 322 -4.42 3.15 20.00
CA LYS A 322 -4.02 4.35 20.77
C LYS A 322 -4.30 5.60 19.94
N SER A 323 -5.24 6.42 20.41
CA SER A 323 -5.47 7.79 19.97
C SER A 323 -4.29 8.70 20.37
N LYS A 324 -3.57 9.28 19.41
CA LYS A 324 -2.81 10.51 19.66
C LYS A 324 -3.70 11.68 19.26
N LYS A 325 -4.03 12.45 20.28
CA LYS A 325 -4.84 13.66 20.25
C LYS A 325 -3.89 14.83 20.05
N ASP A 326 -4.11 15.58 18.98
CA ASP A 326 -3.60 16.93 18.82
C ASP A 326 -4.08 17.82 19.97
N ARG A 327 -3.15 18.60 20.54
CA ARG A 327 -3.30 19.93 21.17
C ARG A 327 -2.10 20.18 22.09
N ARG A 328 -1.12 20.96 21.64
CA ARG A 328 -0.98 22.40 21.92
C ARG A 328 0.31 22.92 21.31
#